data_AF-A0A7L2WWF3-F1
#
_entry.id   AF-A0A7L2WWF3-F1
#
_cell.length_a   1.000
_cell.length_b   1.000
_cell.length_c   1.000
_cell.angle_alpha   90.00
_cell.angle_beta   90.00
_cell.angle_gamma   90.00
#
_symmetry.space_group_name_H-M   'P 1'
#
loop_
_entity.id
_entity.type
_entity.pdbx_description
1 polymer ?
#
loop_
_entity_poly.entity_id
_entity_poly.type
_entity_poly.pdbx_seq_one_letter_code
_entity_poly.pdbx_strand_id
1 'polypeptide(L)'
;MFILKNSSSISQVAQLRSPKFRQTGSNCTLSFWYYNYGHSVGAAEMQLLVDGLKQPTVLWRAYYNEGNQWLKAVIQLGRLPHPFQLSLDKISLGFYDGISAIDDITFENCALPRPALSCEGANRFWCRDTKACIDSLLVCDLVDNCGDGSDEDNCNPDLQCNFENGLCNWEQDVEDDFDWIRIQGPTPTVNTGPLKDHTTSTARGHYLYMESSEPRQFQDKAVLLSPLFNPSGNRTCIFRFHYHMFGKEVYKLSVFQRTVSNTKGWLLWYKFGNQGNRWIRQTLYISSSKPFQILVKGTVGDGFTGDIGLDDISFLDCTLYNGNLPTISTTTSGTSVPATLPMNNCTEKEFVCRASGHCIQMIQKCDFRPDCSDMSDESACVMEVCNFEDNNQCGWYQPALEQMSGNYSIHTTNVFKWELGRGANLYPGQEKHCPLVDHTTCTEEGWYLFADSSNGEFGHTADIATPVISLTGPKCKIMFWNHMNGSTIGSLEV
;
A
#
# COMPACT_ATOMS: atom_id res chain seq x y z
N MET A 1 -32.78 -10.23 -4.56
CA MET A 1 -32.93 -11.55 -5.20
C MET A 1 -33.08 -12.57 -4.07
N PHE A 2 -34.16 -13.35 -4.03
CA PHE A 2 -34.38 -14.36 -2.96
C PHE A 2 -33.98 -15.74 -3.48
N ILE A 3 -33.18 -16.47 -2.69
CA ILE A 3 -32.86 -17.87 -2.98
C ILE A 3 -33.97 -18.72 -2.37
N LEU A 4 -34.85 -19.26 -3.22
CA LEU A 4 -35.92 -20.15 -2.78
C LEU A 4 -35.45 -21.61 -2.84
N LYS A 5 -35.71 -22.34 -1.74
CA LYS A 5 -35.40 -23.77 -1.60
C LYS A 5 -36.23 -24.58 -2.59
N ASN A 6 -35.58 -25.10 -3.65
CA ASN A 6 -36.24 -26.01 -4.60
C ASN A 6 -35.61 -27.42 -4.65
N SER A 7 -34.62 -27.73 -3.82
CA SER A 7 -34.04 -29.09 -3.79
C SER A 7 -33.38 -29.45 -2.46
N SER A 8 -33.22 -30.76 -2.25
CA SER A 8 -32.49 -31.42 -1.16
C SER A 8 -30.96 -31.28 -1.26
N SER A 9 -30.47 -30.21 -1.91
CA SER A 9 -29.03 -29.95 -2.07
C SER A 9 -28.47 -29.23 -0.84
N ILE A 10 -27.29 -29.66 -0.38
CA ILE A 10 -26.55 -29.07 0.75
C ILE A 10 -25.97 -27.69 0.37
N SER A 11 -25.77 -27.43 -0.92
CA SER A 11 -25.39 -26.12 -1.47
C SER A 11 -26.42 -25.64 -2.49
N GLN A 12 -26.79 -24.36 -2.38
CA GLN A 12 -27.66 -23.69 -3.34
C GLN A 12 -26.92 -22.50 -3.96
N VAL A 13 -27.09 -22.31 -5.27
CA VAL A 13 -26.46 -21.23 -6.02
C VAL A 13 -27.54 -20.42 -6.72
N ALA A 14 -27.58 -19.11 -6.48
CA ALA A 14 -28.34 -18.17 -7.27
C ALA A 14 -27.39 -17.40 -8.20
N GLN A 15 -27.72 -17.35 -9.48
CA GLN A 15 -26.85 -16.79 -10.51
C GLN A 15 -27.57 -15.66 -11.25
N LEU A 16 -26.90 -14.51 -11.36
CA LEU A 16 -27.32 -13.36 -12.15
C LEU A 16 -26.28 -13.10 -13.24
N ARG A 17 -26.68 -13.13 -14.51
CA ARG A 17 -25.78 -12.85 -15.64
C ARG A 17 -26.08 -11.52 -16.30
N SER A 18 -25.02 -10.82 -16.68
CA SER A 18 -25.13 -9.60 -17.49
C SER A 18 -25.50 -9.92 -18.94
N PRO A 19 -25.92 -8.90 -19.71
CA PRO A 19 -25.85 -8.95 -21.17
C PRO A 19 -24.43 -9.27 -21.64
N LYS A 20 -24.32 -9.72 -22.90
CA LYS A 20 -23.03 -9.97 -23.53
C LYS A 20 -22.41 -8.66 -24.01
N PHE A 21 -21.23 -8.34 -23.49
CA PHE A 21 -20.42 -7.20 -23.92
C PHE A 21 -19.47 -7.64 -25.03
N ARG A 22 -19.09 -6.71 -25.92
CA ARG A 22 -18.19 -7.01 -27.04
C ARG A 22 -16.72 -6.87 -26.68
N GLN A 23 -16.37 -5.76 -26.01
CA GLN A 23 -15.03 -5.43 -25.58
C GLN A 23 -15.06 -4.21 -24.64
N THR A 24 -13.96 -3.93 -23.95
CA THR A 24 -13.78 -2.77 -23.06
C THR A 24 -12.54 -1.96 -23.41
N GLY A 25 -12.53 -0.68 -23.02
CA GLY A 25 -11.31 0.13 -22.98
C GLY A 25 -10.36 -0.28 -21.87
N SER A 26 -9.12 0.20 -21.96
CA SER A 26 -7.99 -0.21 -21.10
C SER A 26 -8.20 0.07 -19.61
N ASN A 27 -8.84 1.19 -19.27
CA ASN A 27 -9.07 1.60 -17.88
C ASN A 27 -10.48 1.26 -17.36
N CYS A 28 -11.15 0.26 -17.94
CA CYS A 28 -12.51 -0.10 -17.55
C CYS A 28 -12.58 -0.56 -16.09
N THR A 29 -13.38 0.15 -15.30
CA THR A 29 -13.67 -0.17 -13.89
C THR A 29 -15.16 -0.38 -13.69
N LEU A 30 -15.49 -1.39 -12.89
CA LEU A 30 -16.83 -1.72 -12.45
C LEU A 30 -16.94 -1.43 -10.97
N SER A 31 -17.95 -0.68 -10.54
CA SER A 31 -18.26 -0.52 -9.13
C SER A 31 -19.71 -0.86 -8.84
N PHE A 32 -19.98 -1.34 -7.64
CA PHE A 32 -21.32 -1.64 -7.15
C PHE A 32 -21.33 -1.63 -5.63
N TRP A 33 -22.51 -1.41 -5.05
CA TRP A 33 -22.74 -1.58 -3.63
C TRP A 33 -23.21 -3.00 -3.35
N TYR A 34 -22.76 -3.58 -2.25
CA TYR A 34 -23.19 -4.89 -1.80
C TYR A 34 -23.44 -4.89 -0.29
N TYR A 35 -24.33 -5.78 0.12
CA TYR A 35 -24.70 -6.02 1.50
C TYR A 35 -24.61 -7.52 1.75
N ASN A 36 -23.98 -7.94 2.85
CA ASN A 36 -23.72 -9.35 3.12
C ASN A 36 -23.73 -9.64 4.63
N TYR A 37 -24.92 -9.92 5.19
CA TYR A 37 -25.13 -10.00 6.65
C TYR A 37 -26.04 -11.17 7.06
N GLY A 38 -25.77 -11.73 8.23
CA GLY A 38 -26.61 -12.73 8.91
C GLY A 38 -25.86 -14.01 9.25
N HIS A 39 -26.58 -15.06 9.65
CA HIS A 39 -25.96 -16.34 10.00
C HIS A 39 -25.77 -17.21 8.77
N SER A 40 -24.57 -17.77 8.62
CA SER A 40 -24.23 -18.71 7.53
C SER A 40 -24.54 -18.16 6.13
N VAL A 41 -24.25 -16.88 5.91
CA VAL A 41 -24.50 -16.15 4.65
C VAL A 41 -23.91 -16.87 3.44
N GLY A 42 -22.79 -17.59 3.61
CA GLY A 42 -22.09 -18.30 2.56
C GLY A 42 -21.08 -17.42 1.85
N ALA A 43 -21.00 -17.51 0.52
CA ALA A 43 -20.09 -16.73 -0.32
C ALA A 43 -20.86 -16.01 -1.43
N ALA A 44 -20.36 -14.87 -1.87
CA ALA A 44 -20.83 -14.19 -3.08
C ALA A 44 -19.62 -13.92 -3.96
N GLU A 45 -19.70 -14.27 -5.24
CA GLU A 45 -18.59 -14.17 -6.16
C GLU A 45 -19.02 -13.54 -7.48
N MET A 46 -18.17 -12.68 -8.04
CA MET A 46 -18.33 -12.17 -9.39
C MET A 46 -17.31 -12.83 -10.30
N GLN A 47 -17.79 -13.41 -11.39
CA GLN A 47 -17.00 -14.14 -12.37
C GLN A 47 -17.07 -13.48 -13.74
N LEU A 48 -15.94 -13.46 -14.43
CA LEU A 48 -15.79 -13.07 -15.83
C LEU A 48 -15.82 -14.31 -16.71
N LEU A 49 -16.76 -14.31 -17.66
CA LEU A 49 -16.94 -15.35 -18.67
C LEU A 49 -16.53 -14.78 -20.03
N VAL A 50 -15.34 -15.10 -20.51
CA VAL A 50 -14.85 -14.66 -21.83
C VAL A 50 -15.11 -15.74 -22.87
N ASP A 51 -15.61 -15.35 -24.04
CA ASP A 51 -15.79 -16.27 -25.17
C ASP A 51 -14.48 -16.97 -25.53
N GLY A 52 -14.55 -18.29 -25.71
CA GLY A 52 -13.38 -19.11 -26.05
C GLY A 52 -12.58 -19.61 -24.83
N LEU A 53 -12.80 -19.05 -23.63
CA LEU A 53 -12.21 -19.56 -22.39
C LEU A 53 -13.16 -20.56 -21.72
N LYS A 54 -12.63 -21.73 -21.35
CA LYS A 54 -13.42 -22.78 -20.68
C LYS A 54 -13.65 -22.52 -19.19
N GLN A 55 -12.74 -21.78 -18.55
CA GLN A 55 -12.77 -21.52 -17.11
C GLN A 55 -13.08 -20.04 -16.86
N PRO A 56 -14.02 -19.72 -15.96
CA PRO A 56 -14.29 -18.35 -15.55
C PRO A 56 -13.10 -17.77 -14.77
N THR A 57 -12.94 -16.46 -14.81
CA THR A 57 -12.00 -15.72 -13.93
C THR A 57 -12.78 -15.10 -12.78
N VAL A 58 -12.37 -15.33 -11.54
CA VAL A 58 -12.97 -14.65 -10.38
C VAL A 58 -12.45 -13.22 -10.31
N LEU A 59 -13.36 -12.25 -10.29
CA LEU A 59 -13.06 -10.82 -10.23
C LEU A 59 -13.23 -10.24 -8.83
N TRP A 60 -14.15 -10.79 -8.05
CA TRP A 60 -14.46 -10.35 -6.70
C TRP A 60 -15.12 -11.48 -5.91
N ARG A 61 -14.89 -11.47 -4.59
CA ARG A 61 -15.46 -12.44 -3.66
C ARG A 61 -15.72 -11.76 -2.31
N ALA A 62 -16.84 -12.11 -1.69
CA ALA A 62 -17.15 -11.80 -0.30
C ALA A 62 -17.50 -13.11 0.43
N TYR A 63 -16.95 -13.28 1.61
CA TYR A 63 -17.13 -14.47 2.43
C TYR A 63 -17.84 -14.12 3.73
N TYR A 64 -18.67 -15.04 4.23
CA TYR A 64 -19.26 -14.94 5.57
C TYR A 64 -20.07 -13.66 5.78
N ASN A 65 -20.09 -13.15 7.01
CA ASN A 65 -20.80 -11.95 7.42
C ASN A 65 -19.82 -10.78 7.45
N GLU A 66 -20.10 -9.75 6.65
CA GLU A 66 -19.28 -8.53 6.51
C GLU A 66 -19.85 -7.35 7.32
N GLY A 67 -20.81 -7.63 8.21
CA GLY A 67 -21.47 -6.64 9.05
C GLY A 67 -22.77 -6.13 8.46
N ASN A 68 -23.57 -5.47 9.31
CA ASN A 68 -24.86 -4.90 8.94
C ASN A 68 -24.69 -3.52 8.27
N GLN A 69 -24.02 -3.48 7.12
CA GLN A 69 -23.74 -2.25 6.39
C GLN A 69 -23.60 -2.52 4.88
N TRP A 70 -23.82 -1.47 4.09
CA TRP A 70 -23.52 -1.49 2.66
C TRP A 70 -22.03 -1.20 2.44
N LEU A 71 -21.38 -2.03 1.63
CA LEU A 71 -19.99 -1.92 1.27
C LEU A 71 -19.88 -1.66 -0.23
N LYS A 72 -18.91 -0.84 -0.64
CA LYS A 72 -18.66 -0.55 -2.06
C LYS A 72 -17.54 -1.44 -2.58
N ALA A 73 -17.82 -2.19 -3.63
CA ALA A 73 -16.81 -2.94 -4.38
C ALA A 73 -16.38 -2.13 -5.62
N VAL A 74 -15.08 -2.13 -5.92
CA VAL A 74 -14.50 -1.57 -7.14
C VAL A 74 -13.59 -2.62 -7.76
N ILE A 75 -13.88 -2.98 -9.00
CA ILE A 75 -13.21 -4.04 -9.76
C ILE A 75 -12.61 -3.43 -11.01
N GLN A 76 -11.32 -3.68 -11.24
CA GLN A 76 -10.66 -3.31 -12.49
C GLN A 76 -10.86 -4.44 -13.52
N LEU A 77 -11.73 -4.19 -14.51
CA LEU A 77 -11.93 -5.12 -15.62
C LEU A 77 -10.76 -5.07 -16.59
N GLY A 78 -10.21 -3.88 -16.83
CA GLY A 78 -9.09 -3.69 -17.75
C GLY A 78 -9.51 -3.83 -19.22
N ARG A 79 -8.51 -3.97 -20.10
CA ARG A 79 -8.71 -4.21 -21.53
C ARG A 79 -9.18 -5.65 -21.77
N LEU A 80 -10.41 -5.83 -22.22
CA LEU A 80 -10.96 -7.11 -22.67
C LEU A 80 -11.26 -7.04 -24.17
N PRO A 81 -10.43 -7.63 -25.05
CA PRO A 81 -10.60 -7.54 -26.50
C PRO A 81 -11.64 -8.51 -27.08
N HIS A 82 -12.07 -9.49 -26.29
CA HIS A 82 -13.02 -10.52 -26.71
C HIS A 82 -14.38 -10.35 -26.05
N PRO A 83 -15.48 -10.83 -26.69
CA PRO A 83 -16.80 -10.77 -26.08
C PRO A 83 -16.87 -11.51 -24.75
N PHE A 84 -17.57 -10.93 -23.78
CA PHE A 84 -17.63 -11.47 -22.42
C PHE A 84 -18.97 -11.21 -21.73
N GLN A 85 -19.20 -11.93 -20.63
CA GLN A 85 -20.31 -11.75 -19.70
C GLN A 85 -19.79 -11.72 -18.26
N LEU A 86 -20.51 -11.03 -17.39
CA LEU A 86 -20.29 -11.08 -15.95
C LEU A 86 -21.37 -11.96 -15.33
N SER A 87 -20.97 -12.84 -14.41
CA SER A 87 -21.88 -13.66 -13.60
C SER A 87 -21.68 -13.30 -12.14
N LEU A 88 -22.76 -12.96 -11.43
CA LEU A 88 -22.77 -12.84 -9.99
C LEU A 88 -23.42 -14.08 -9.41
N ASP A 89 -22.64 -14.84 -8.67
CA ASP A 89 -23.03 -16.12 -8.11
C ASP A 89 -23.09 -16.00 -6.58
N LYS A 90 -24.27 -16.23 -6.03
CA LYS A 90 -24.48 -16.30 -4.58
C LYS A 90 -24.57 -17.76 -4.15
N ILE A 91 -23.64 -18.19 -3.31
CA ILE A 91 -23.51 -19.56 -2.82
C ILE A 91 -23.88 -19.59 -1.35
N SER A 92 -24.80 -20.48 -0.95
CA SER A 92 -25.22 -20.60 0.44
C SER A 92 -25.19 -22.07 0.91
N LEU A 93 -24.77 -22.29 2.15
CA LEU A 93 -24.68 -23.59 2.83
C LEU A 93 -25.95 -23.88 3.63
N GLY A 94 -26.39 -25.15 3.71
CA GLY A 94 -27.73 -25.62 4.09
C GLY A 94 -28.44 -25.14 5.38
N PHE A 95 -27.86 -24.26 6.19
CA PHE A 95 -28.49 -23.65 7.37
C PHE A 95 -28.52 -22.13 7.17
N TYR A 96 -29.65 -21.57 6.72
CA TYR A 96 -29.72 -20.19 6.19
C TYR A 96 -30.35 -19.21 7.18
N ASP A 97 -29.67 -18.10 7.47
CA ASP A 97 -30.23 -16.88 8.08
C ASP A 97 -29.48 -15.61 7.61
N GLY A 98 -28.85 -15.71 6.42
CA GLY A 98 -28.00 -14.68 5.85
C GLY A 98 -28.53 -14.14 4.52
N ILE A 99 -28.45 -12.82 4.35
CA ILE A 99 -28.92 -12.10 3.16
C ILE A 99 -27.73 -11.50 2.44
N SER A 100 -27.73 -11.65 1.11
CA SER A 100 -26.87 -10.86 0.23
C SER A 100 -27.70 -10.01 -0.71
N ALA A 101 -27.34 -8.75 -0.85
CA ALA A 101 -27.94 -7.83 -1.80
C ALA A 101 -26.84 -7.07 -2.54
N ILE A 102 -27.19 -6.57 -3.73
CA ILE A 102 -26.35 -5.71 -4.55
C ILE A 102 -27.18 -4.55 -5.06
N ASP A 103 -26.55 -3.41 -5.26
CA ASP A 103 -27.18 -2.20 -5.79
C ASP A 103 -26.19 -1.36 -6.61
N ASP A 104 -26.70 -0.40 -7.38
CA ASP A 104 -25.92 0.69 -8.00
C ASP A 104 -24.71 0.22 -8.83
N ILE A 105 -24.93 -0.73 -9.74
CA ILE A 105 -23.89 -1.23 -10.65
C ILE A 105 -23.53 -0.16 -11.68
N THR A 106 -22.28 0.30 -11.66
CA THR A 106 -21.76 1.37 -12.52
C THR A 106 -20.50 0.93 -13.24
N PHE A 107 -20.44 1.20 -14.55
CA PHE A 107 -19.24 1.01 -15.37
C PHE A 107 -18.61 2.37 -15.70
N GLU A 108 -17.32 2.50 -15.46
CA GLU A 108 -16.55 3.73 -15.66
C GLU A 108 -15.39 3.45 -16.61
N ASN A 109 -15.10 4.39 -17.52
CA ASN A 109 -13.98 4.32 -18.48
C ASN A 109 -13.91 3.04 -19.35
N CYS A 110 -15.05 2.40 -19.58
CA CYS A 110 -15.13 1.16 -20.37
C CYS A 110 -15.30 1.38 -21.88
N ALA A 111 -15.58 2.61 -22.31
CA ALA A 111 -15.65 2.95 -23.73
C ALA A 111 -14.24 3.08 -24.31
N LEU A 112 -14.06 2.57 -25.54
CA LEU A 112 -12.85 2.84 -26.33
C LEU A 112 -12.76 4.34 -26.68
N PRO A 113 -11.54 4.86 -26.89
CA PRO A 113 -11.37 6.24 -27.29
C PRO A 113 -12.11 6.52 -28.61
N ARG A 114 -12.72 7.71 -28.69
CA ARG A 114 -13.47 8.11 -29.88
C ARG A 114 -12.52 8.42 -31.04
N PRO A 115 -12.91 8.13 -32.29
CA PRO A 115 -12.17 8.56 -33.47
C PRO A 115 -11.94 10.08 -33.46
N ALA A 116 -10.71 10.51 -33.75
CA ALA A 116 -10.34 11.91 -33.90
C ALA A 116 -10.24 12.29 -35.37
N LEU A 117 -10.62 13.53 -35.70
CA LEU A 117 -10.51 14.06 -37.07
C LEU A 117 -9.05 14.36 -37.47
N SER A 118 -8.23 14.74 -36.50
CA SER A 118 -6.79 14.94 -36.65
C SER A 118 -6.08 14.54 -35.35
N CYS A 119 -4.81 14.16 -35.47
CA CYS A 119 -3.97 13.78 -34.34
C CYS A 119 -2.61 14.46 -34.49
N GLU A 120 -2.62 15.78 -34.37
CA GLU A 120 -1.43 16.61 -34.53
C GLU A 120 -0.85 16.96 -33.16
N GLY A 121 0.44 16.69 -32.98
CA GLY A 121 1.17 17.00 -31.75
C GLY A 121 2.37 16.08 -31.55
N ALA A 122 3.45 16.59 -30.94
CA ALA A 122 4.68 15.83 -30.73
C ALA A 122 4.50 14.60 -29.82
N ASN A 123 3.53 14.64 -28.90
CA ASN A 123 3.27 13.58 -27.91
C ASN A 123 1.92 12.88 -28.17
N ARG A 124 1.57 12.67 -29.44
CA ARG A 124 0.31 12.05 -29.85
C ARG A 124 0.57 10.88 -30.78
N PHE A 125 -0.25 9.84 -30.65
CA PHE A 125 -0.22 8.68 -31.53
C PHE A 125 -1.60 8.45 -32.15
N TRP A 126 -1.63 8.23 -33.45
CA TRP A 126 -2.86 8.05 -34.21
C TRP A 126 -3.09 6.57 -34.48
N CYS A 127 -4.12 6.00 -33.85
CA CYS A 127 -4.48 4.60 -34.00
C CYS A 127 -4.85 4.27 -35.45
N ARG A 128 -4.39 3.12 -35.93
CA ARG A 128 -4.45 2.75 -37.36
C ARG A 128 -5.89 2.61 -37.85
N ASP A 129 -6.71 1.84 -37.15
CA ASP A 129 -8.04 1.43 -37.59
C ASP A 129 -9.15 2.18 -36.86
N THR A 130 -9.03 2.37 -35.54
CA THR A 130 -10.03 3.13 -34.76
C THR A 130 -9.96 4.63 -35.00
N LYS A 131 -8.86 5.15 -35.56
CA LYS A 131 -8.57 6.57 -35.74
C LYS A 131 -8.61 7.38 -34.45
N ALA A 132 -8.55 6.72 -33.29
CA ALA A 132 -8.42 7.38 -32.00
C ALA A 132 -7.04 8.07 -31.89
N CYS A 133 -6.99 9.18 -31.15
CA CYS A 133 -5.76 9.90 -30.88
C CYS A 133 -5.40 9.73 -29.40
N ILE A 134 -4.35 8.98 -29.13
CA ILE A 134 -3.88 8.67 -27.77
C ILE A 134 -2.57 9.42 -27.47
N ASP A 135 -2.14 9.38 -26.22
CA ASP A 135 -0.86 9.96 -25.80
C ASP A 135 0.30 9.02 -26.20
N SER A 136 1.44 9.56 -26.66
CA SER A 136 2.62 8.76 -26.99
C SER A 136 3.16 7.94 -25.82
N LEU A 137 2.88 8.33 -24.57
CA LEU A 137 3.24 7.57 -23.37
C LEU A 137 2.46 6.26 -23.23
N LEU A 138 1.38 6.08 -23.98
CA LEU A 138 0.55 4.88 -24.03
C LEU A 138 0.96 3.93 -25.16
N VAL A 139 2.01 4.27 -25.92
CA VAL A 139 2.52 3.41 -27.00
C VAL A 139 3.56 2.46 -26.42
N CYS A 140 3.53 1.21 -26.87
CA CYS A 140 4.39 0.14 -26.42
C CYS A 140 4.38 -0.06 -24.90
N ASP A 141 3.24 0.17 -24.24
CA ASP A 141 3.05 0.04 -22.79
C ASP A 141 2.42 -1.30 -22.35
N LEU A 142 2.29 -2.25 -23.30
CA LEU A 142 1.68 -3.58 -23.15
C LEU A 142 0.16 -3.57 -22.97
N VAL A 143 -0.48 -2.40 -23.16
CA VAL A 143 -1.92 -2.24 -23.02
C VAL A 143 -2.50 -1.73 -24.34
N ASP A 144 -3.46 -2.45 -24.93
CA ASP A 144 -4.14 -1.96 -26.14
C ASP A 144 -5.09 -0.81 -25.79
N ASN A 145 -4.59 0.42 -25.92
CA ASN A 145 -5.35 1.66 -25.70
C ASN A 145 -6.08 2.09 -26.97
N CYS A 146 -5.61 1.69 -28.15
CA CYS A 146 -6.26 2.00 -29.42
C CYS A 146 -7.56 1.21 -29.64
N GLY A 147 -7.69 0.04 -29.03
CA GLY A 147 -8.76 -0.94 -29.27
C GLY A 147 -8.56 -1.79 -30.52
N ASP A 148 -7.50 -1.54 -31.28
CA ASP A 148 -7.08 -2.27 -32.49
C ASP A 148 -5.64 -2.81 -32.39
N GLY A 149 -4.97 -2.62 -31.25
CA GLY A 149 -3.60 -3.06 -30.99
C GLY A 149 -2.50 -2.26 -31.69
N SER A 150 -2.85 -1.21 -32.46
CA SER A 150 -1.86 -0.49 -33.26
C SER A 150 -0.82 0.29 -32.45
N ASP A 151 -1.12 0.60 -31.18
CA ASP A 151 -0.19 1.20 -30.22
C ASP A 151 0.84 0.22 -29.64
N GLU A 152 0.59 -1.08 -29.79
CA GLU A 152 1.50 -2.16 -29.38
C GLU A 152 2.17 -2.86 -30.59
N ASP A 153 1.92 -2.36 -31.80
CA ASP A 153 2.56 -2.84 -33.02
C ASP A 153 3.99 -2.28 -33.15
N ASN A 154 4.93 -3.13 -33.61
CA ASN A 154 6.33 -2.75 -33.90
C ASN A 154 7.12 -2.19 -32.70
N CYS A 155 6.79 -2.67 -31.50
CA CYS A 155 7.56 -2.40 -30.29
C CYS A 155 8.83 -3.24 -30.23
N ASN A 156 9.83 -2.77 -29.48
CA ASN A 156 11.03 -3.57 -29.22
C ASN A 156 10.73 -4.58 -28.10
N PRO A 157 10.70 -5.90 -28.40
CA PRO A 157 10.38 -6.91 -27.39
C PRO A 157 11.41 -6.93 -26.24
N ASP A 158 12.65 -6.49 -26.47
CA ASP A 158 13.67 -6.47 -25.42
C ASP A 158 13.44 -5.37 -24.37
N LEU A 159 12.54 -4.43 -24.65
CA LEU A 159 12.16 -3.33 -23.77
C LEU A 159 10.80 -3.56 -23.10
N GLN A 160 10.18 -4.72 -23.30
CA GLN A 160 8.86 -5.06 -22.79
C GLN A 160 8.88 -6.42 -22.10
N CYS A 161 8.13 -6.56 -21.01
CA CYS A 161 7.92 -7.84 -20.35
C CYS A 161 6.56 -7.89 -19.65
N ASN A 162 5.67 -8.73 -20.17
CA ASN A 162 4.36 -9.06 -19.60
C ASN A 162 4.36 -10.41 -18.87
N PHE A 163 5.54 -11.01 -18.66
CA PHE A 163 5.73 -12.30 -18.00
C PHE A 163 4.98 -13.49 -18.60
N GLU A 164 4.35 -13.40 -19.77
CA GLU A 164 3.63 -14.54 -20.36
C GLU A 164 4.56 -15.68 -20.79
N ASN A 165 5.82 -15.37 -21.10
CA ASN A 165 6.84 -16.34 -21.53
C ASN A 165 8.13 -16.21 -20.72
N GLY A 166 8.04 -16.37 -19.39
CA GLY A 166 9.19 -16.31 -18.48
C GLY A 166 9.51 -14.89 -18.01
N LEU A 167 10.78 -14.63 -17.64
CA LEU A 167 11.25 -13.34 -17.12
C LEU A 167 11.73 -12.36 -18.21
N CYS A 168 11.58 -12.71 -19.48
CA CYS A 168 12.11 -11.94 -20.61
C CYS A 168 13.63 -11.70 -20.45
N ASN A 169 14.07 -10.43 -20.44
CA ASN A 169 15.46 -10.02 -20.23
C ASN A 169 15.72 -9.54 -18.78
N TRP A 170 14.83 -9.85 -17.84
CA TRP A 170 15.02 -9.57 -16.41
C TRP A 170 15.68 -10.74 -15.71
N GLU A 171 16.51 -10.43 -14.72
CA GLU A 171 17.24 -11.41 -13.91
C GLU A 171 16.85 -11.23 -12.43
N GLN A 172 16.91 -12.30 -11.65
CA GLN A 172 16.83 -12.19 -10.19
C GLN A 172 18.19 -11.84 -9.62
N ASP A 173 18.24 -11.03 -8.57
CA ASP A 173 19.47 -10.83 -7.81
C ASP A 173 19.82 -12.10 -7.04
N VAL A 174 21.11 -12.36 -6.84
CA VAL A 174 21.60 -13.53 -6.10
C VAL A 174 22.09 -13.18 -4.70
N GLU A 175 22.19 -11.89 -4.41
CA GLU A 175 22.67 -11.35 -3.14
C GLU A 175 21.53 -10.93 -2.20
N ASP A 176 20.28 -11.15 -2.59
CA ASP A 176 19.09 -10.87 -1.78
C ASP A 176 18.63 -12.12 -0.98
N ASP A 177 17.49 -12.00 -0.31
CA ASP A 177 17.03 -13.01 0.64
C ASP A 177 16.19 -14.11 -0.04
N PHE A 178 15.51 -13.77 -1.15
CA PHE A 178 14.70 -14.70 -1.96
C PHE A 178 14.25 -14.09 -3.30
N ASP A 179 13.76 -14.93 -4.21
CA ASP A 179 13.35 -14.52 -5.56
C ASP A 179 11.88 -14.12 -5.69
N TRP A 180 11.58 -13.27 -6.68
CA TRP A 180 10.22 -13.09 -7.19
C TRP A 180 9.70 -14.40 -7.81
N ILE A 181 8.42 -14.71 -7.64
CA ILE A 181 7.83 -15.95 -8.17
C ILE A 181 6.88 -15.59 -9.30
N ARG A 182 6.97 -16.32 -10.43
CA ARG A 182 6.02 -16.19 -11.52
C ARG A 182 4.83 -17.11 -11.30
N ILE A 183 3.62 -16.55 -11.22
CA ILE A 183 2.38 -17.30 -10.99
C ILE A 183 1.33 -17.01 -12.06
N GLN A 184 0.33 -17.88 -12.12
CA GLN A 184 -0.86 -17.75 -12.93
C GLN A 184 -2.10 -17.76 -12.02
N GLY A 185 -3.02 -16.81 -12.23
CA GLY A 185 -4.26 -16.73 -11.46
C GLY A 185 -4.10 -16.11 -10.07
N PRO A 186 -4.98 -16.43 -9.10
CA PRO A 186 -4.99 -15.77 -7.80
C PRO A 186 -3.79 -16.17 -6.94
N THR A 187 -3.32 -15.24 -6.10
CA THR A 187 -2.35 -15.58 -5.05
C THR A 187 -2.93 -16.64 -4.09
N PRO A 188 -2.08 -17.50 -3.49
CA PRO A 188 -2.54 -18.56 -2.59
C PRO A 188 -3.22 -18.02 -1.33
N THR A 189 -2.80 -16.85 -0.85
CA THR A 189 -3.28 -16.27 0.41
C THR A 189 -4.67 -15.63 0.23
N VAL A 190 -5.63 -16.05 1.06
CA VAL A 190 -6.98 -15.46 1.04
C VAL A 190 -6.97 -13.97 1.39
N ASN A 191 -7.88 -13.21 0.78
CA ASN A 191 -8.00 -11.75 0.97
C ASN A 191 -6.72 -10.94 0.68
N THR A 192 -5.80 -11.52 -0.09
CA THR A 192 -4.71 -10.80 -0.75
C THR A 192 -4.97 -10.77 -2.26
N GLY A 193 -4.04 -10.24 -3.03
CA GLY A 193 -4.17 -10.21 -4.47
C GLY A 193 -2.84 -10.24 -5.19
N PRO A 194 -2.88 -10.26 -6.53
CA PRO A 194 -4.07 -10.11 -7.38
C PRO A 194 -4.82 -11.43 -7.64
N LEU A 195 -6.07 -11.35 -8.14
CA LEU A 195 -6.88 -12.52 -8.55
C LEU A 195 -6.62 -12.95 -10.02
N LYS A 196 -6.01 -12.06 -10.79
CA LYS A 196 -5.74 -12.18 -12.22
C LYS A 196 -4.55 -11.30 -12.59
N ASP A 197 -3.90 -11.61 -13.70
CA ASP A 197 -2.87 -10.75 -14.29
C ASP A 197 -3.45 -9.43 -14.80
N HIS A 198 -2.58 -8.49 -15.16
CA HIS A 198 -2.96 -7.24 -15.79
C HIS A 198 -3.15 -7.40 -17.30
N THR A 199 -2.18 -8.02 -17.99
CA THR A 199 -2.05 -8.08 -19.45
C THR A 199 -3.29 -8.67 -20.15
N THR A 200 -3.67 -9.89 -19.78
CA THR A 200 -4.83 -10.60 -20.33
C THR A 200 -6.11 -10.26 -19.59
N SER A 201 -5.97 -9.69 -18.39
CA SER A 201 -7.09 -9.42 -17.48
C SER A 201 -7.88 -10.69 -17.14
N THR A 202 -7.22 -11.84 -17.08
CA THR A 202 -7.82 -13.15 -16.77
C THR A 202 -6.99 -13.97 -15.78
N ALA A 203 -7.57 -15.01 -15.19
CA ALA A 203 -6.80 -15.93 -14.34
C ALA A 203 -5.77 -16.79 -15.11
N ARG A 204 -5.68 -16.64 -16.45
CA ARG A 204 -4.75 -17.41 -17.30
C ARG A 204 -3.47 -16.67 -17.64
N GLY A 205 -3.43 -15.35 -17.48
CA GLY A 205 -2.18 -14.65 -17.67
C GLY A 205 -1.26 -14.82 -16.46
N HIS A 206 -0.05 -14.35 -16.62
CA HIS A 206 1.04 -14.52 -15.68
C HIS A 206 1.58 -13.19 -15.21
N TYR A 207 2.02 -13.16 -13.96
CA TYR A 207 2.65 -11.99 -13.37
C TYR A 207 3.69 -12.44 -12.36
N LEU A 208 4.54 -11.52 -11.92
CA LEU A 208 5.46 -11.75 -10.82
C LEU A 208 4.80 -11.40 -9.50
N TYR A 209 5.02 -12.24 -8.49
CA TYR A 209 4.54 -11.99 -7.16
C TYR A 209 5.61 -12.30 -6.11
N MET A 210 5.54 -11.56 -5.01
CA MET A 210 6.37 -11.78 -3.84
C MET A 210 5.53 -12.50 -2.79
N GLU A 211 5.89 -13.75 -2.46
CA GLU A 211 5.27 -14.53 -1.40
C GLU A 211 5.81 -14.06 -0.04
N SER A 212 4.95 -13.61 0.87
CA SER A 212 5.36 -13.09 2.18
C SER A 212 5.19 -14.08 3.33
N SER A 213 4.65 -15.28 3.07
CA SER A 213 4.48 -16.33 4.08
C SER A 213 5.80 -17.03 4.48
N GLU A 214 5.72 -17.90 5.50
CA GLU A 214 6.87 -18.65 6.00
C GLU A 214 7.59 -19.40 4.86
N PRO A 215 8.93 -19.37 4.80
CA PRO A 215 9.86 -19.02 5.88
C PRO A 215 10.32 -17.54 5.88
N ARG A 216 9.64 -16.65 5.15
CA ARG A 216 10.07 -15.25 5.03
C ARG A 216 10.00 -14.51 6.37
N GLN A 217 10.98 -13.64 6.60
CA GLN A 217 11.08 -12.79 7.79
C GLN A 217 10.92 -11.31 7.43
N PHE A 218 10.60 -10.50 8.44
CA PHE A 218 10.49 -9.07 8.28
C PHE A 218 11.79 -8.47 7.71
N GLN A 219 11.66 -7.66 6.67
CA GLN A 219 12.75 -7.07 5.88
C GLN A 219 13.51 -8.01 4.92
N ASP A 220 13.10 -9.26 4.76
CA ASP A 220 13.55 -10.07 3.63
C ASP A 220 13.22 -9.35 2.32
N LYS A 221 14.12 -9.44 1.34
CA LYS A 221 14.02 -8.74 0.07
C LYS A 221 14.07 -9.71 -1.09
N ALA A 222 13.25 -9.38 -2.09
CA ALA A 222 13.34 -9.93 -3.44
C ALA A 222 13.59 -8.79 -4.42
N VAL A 223 14.62 -8.93 -5.26
CA VAL A 223 15.14 -7.91 -6.15
C VAL A 223 15.17 -8.43 -7.57
N LEU A 224 14.42 -7.76 -8.44
CA LEU A 224 14.41 -8.01 -9.87
C LEU A 224 15.30 -6.99 -10.58
N LEU A 225 16.22 -7.47 -11.41
CA LEU A 225 17.23 -6.71 -12.12
C LEU A 225 16.84 -6.53 -13.59
N SER A 226 16.80 -5.29 -14.06
CA SER A 226 16.56 -4.99 -15.47
C SER A 226 17.79 -5.33 -16.33
N PRO A 227 17.67 -5.38 -17.67
CA PRO A 227 18.85 -5.27 -18.52
C PRO A 227 19.57 -3.94 -18.32
N LEU A 228 20.78 -3.83 -18.84
CA LEU A 228 21.58 -2.61 -18.76
C LEU A 228 21.17 -1.62 -19.85
N PHE A 229 21.17 -0.34 -19.51
CA PHE A 229 20.81 0.75 -20.41
C PHE A 229 21.97 1.72 -20.58
N ASN A 230 22.10 2.29 -21.78
CA ASN A 230 23.05 3.36 -22.06
C ASN A 230 22.65 4.64 -21.31
N PRO A 231 23.60 5.60 -21.17
CA PRO A 231 23.26 6.96 -20.75
C PRO A 231 22.09 7.51 -21.57
N SER A 232 21.14 8.14 -20.89
CA SER A 232 19.93 8.68 -21.53
C SER A 232 20.27 9.87 -22.46
N GLY A 233 21.38 10.57 -22.20
CA GLY A 233 21.84 11.69 -23.02
C GLY A 233 20.81 12.82 -23.05
N ASN A 234 20.40 13.24 -24.25
CA ASN A 234 19.38 14.27 -24.46
C ASN A 234 17.94 13.74 -24.47
N ARG A 235 17.73 12.41 -24.46
CA ARG A 235 16.41 11.78 -24.35
C ARG A 235 16.18 11.36 -22.91
N THR A 236 14.93 11.36 -22.46
CA THR A 236 14.57 10.83 -21.15
C THR A 236 14.10 9.40 -21.33
N CYS A 237 14.80 8.45 -20.72
CA CYS A 237 14.37 7.05 -20.69
C CYS A 237 13.18 6.95 -19.73
N ILE A 238 12.09 6.32 -20.13
CA ILE A 238 10.87 6.24 -19.32
C ILE A 238 10.64 4.78 -18.95
N PHE A 239 10.58 4.51 -17.66
CA PHE A 239 10.30 3.19 -17.11
C PHE A 239 8.85 3.14 -16.62
N ARG A 240 8.10 2.15 -17.09
CA ARG A 240 6.69 1.93 -16.74
C ARG A 240 6.51 0.50 -16.25
N PHE A 241 5.66 0.33 -15.26
CA PHE A 241 5.28 -0.98 -14.75
C PHE A 241 3.93 -0.91 -14.07
N HIS A 242 3.26 -2.05 -13.97
CA HIS A 242 2.07 -2.21 -13.15
C HIS A 242 2.42 -2.96 -11.87
N TYR A 243 1.84 -2.50 -10.76
CA TYR A 243 2.01 -3.14 -9.47
C TYR A 243 0.66 -3.36 -8.79
N HIS A 244 0.58 -4.41 -7.97
CA HIS A 244 -0.58 -4.71 -7.13
C HIS A 244 -0.11 -4.88 -5.70
N MET A 245 -0.72 -4.16 -4.76
CA MET A 245 -0.35 -4.15 -3.35
C MET A 245 -1.62 -4.21 -2.52
N PHE A 246 -2.12 -5.41 -2.23
CA PHE A 246 -3.36 -5.60 -1.50
C PHE A 246 -3.24 -6.67 -0.42
N GLY A 247 -3.38 -6.22 0.83
CA GLY A 247 -3.27 -7.06 2.00
C GLY A 247 -2.90 -6.23 3.22
N LYS A 248 -3.24 -6.73 4.41
CA LYS A 248 -3.07 -5.99 5.66
C LYS A 248 -1.60 -5.78 6.02
N GLU A 249 -0.76 -6.74 5.67
CA GLU A 249 0.66 -6.78 6.05
C GLU A 249 1.59 -6.44 4.88
N VAL A 250 1.05 -5.94 3.76
CA VAL A 250 1.85 -5.44 2.64
C VAL A 250 2.76 -4.33 3.15
N TYR A 251 4.07 -4.47 2.93
CA TYR A 251 5.04 -3.53 3.49
C TYR A 251 5.57 -2.55 2.47
N LYS A 252 6.52 -2.93 1.60
CA LYS A 252 7.20 -1.96 0.74
C LYS A 252 7.60 -2.51 -0.62
N LEU A 253 7.29 -1.74 -1.66
CA LEU A 253 7.85 -1.88 -3.01
C LEU A 253 8.74 -0.66 -3.29
N SER A 254 9.91 -0.86 -3.89
CA SER A 254 10.86 0.22 -4.17
C SER A 254 11.59 0.00 -5.49
N VAL A 255 11.87 1.09 -6.20
CA VAL A 255 12.65 1.08 -7.44
C VAL A 255 13.94 1.86 -7.23
N PHE A 256 15.07 1.25 -7.57
CA PHE A 256 16.40 1.85 -7.49
C PHE A 256 17.04 1.94 -8.87
N GLN A 257 18.00 2.85 -9.00
CA GLN A 257 18.90 2.94 -10.14
C GLN A 257 20.33 2.82 -9.68
N ARG A 258 21.12 1.94 -10.31
CA ARG A 258 22.56 1.80 -10.05
C ARG A 258 23.38 2.04 -11.32
N THR A 259 24.57 2.61 -11.14
CA THR A 259 25.59 2.78 -12.20
C THR A 259 26.86 1.98 -11.91
N VAL A 260 26.87 1.26 -10.78
CA VAL A 260 27.97 0.42 -10.29
C VAL A 260 27.35 -0.89 -9.81
N SER A 261 27.87 -2.02 -10.27
CA SER A 261 27.22 -3.33 -10.13
C SER A 261 27.04 -3.75 -8.67
N ASN A 262 28.07 -3.62 -7.84
CA ASN A 262 28.06 -4.05 -6.43
C ASN A 262 27.51 -3.00 -5.46
N THR A 263 26.62 -2.12 -5.93
CA THR A 263 25.97 -1.11 -5.09
C THR A 263 24.46 -1.23 -5.22
N LYS A 264 23.75 -0.88 -4.15
CA LYS A 264 22.29 -0.75 -4.14
C LYS A 264 21.79 0.37 -5.08
N GLY A 265 22.68 1.27 -5.52
CA GLY A 265 22.31 2.47 -6.25
C GLY A 265 21.56 3.49 -5.37
N TRP A 266 20.80 4.37 -6.02
CA TRP A 266 19.95 5.36 -5.35
C TRP A 266 18.46 5.07 -5.57
N LEU A 267 17.64 5.49 -4.62
CA LEU A 267 16.19 5.30 -4.65
C LEU A 267 15.55 6.25 -5.67
N LEU A 268 14.73 5.71 -6.57
CA LEU A 268 13.92 6.50 -7.49
C LEU A 268 12.49 6.66 -6.99
N TRP A 269 11.92 5.60 -6.43
CA TRP A 269 10.53 5.56 -6.04
C TRP A 269 10.27 4.47 -5.02
N TYR A 270 9.25 4.66 -4.18
CA TYR A 270 8.76 3.62 -3.28
C TYR A 270 7.27 3.82 -2.98
N LYS A 271 6.62 2.72 -2.57
CA LYS A 271 5.29 2.72 -1.96
C LYS A 271 5.26 1.81 -0.75
N PHE A 272 4.41 2.18 0.21
CA PHE A 272 4.19 1.45 1.44
C PHE A 272 2.74 1.04 1.60
N GLY A 273 2.49 -0.11 2.22
CA GLY A 273 1.17 -0.50 2.69
C GLY A 273 0.22 -0.92 1.57
N ASN A 274 -1.00 -1.25 1.99
CA ASN A 274 -2.11 -1.56 1.10
C ASN A 274 -2.45 -0.37 0.18
N GLN A 275 -2.51 -0.63 -1.13
CA GLN A 275 -2.88 0.34 -2.18
C GLN A 275 -4.27 0.05 -2.79
N GLY A 276 -4.98 -0.94 -2.25
CA GLY A 276 -6.28 -1.40 -2.71
C GLY A 276 -6.17 -2.57 -3.70
N ASN A 277 -7.28 -3.30 -3.87
CA ASN A 277 -7.33 -4.48 -4.72
C ASN A 277 -7.46 -4.11 -6.22
N ARG A 278 -6.42 -3.50 -6.79
CA ARG A 278 -6.32 -3.13 -8.20
C ARG A 278 -4.87 -3.06 -8.66
N TRP A 279 -4.66 -3.25 -9.96
CA TRP A 279 -3.39 -2.99 -10.62
C TRP A 279 -3.22 -1.48 -10.83
N ILE A 280 -2.07 -0.95 -10.43
CA ILE A 280 -1.75 0.47 -10.51
C ILE A 280 -0.53 0.64 -11.41
N ARG A 281 -0.65 1.50 -12.42
CA ARG A 281 0.47 1.88 -13.27
C ARG A 281 1.36 2.92 -12.60
N GLN A 282 2.66 2.70 -12.63
CA GLN A 282 3.67 3.68 -12.23
C GLN A 282 4.55 4.05 -13.44
N THR A 283 4.86 5.34 -13.57
CA THR A 283 5.75 5.88 -14.60
C THR A 283 6.90 6.62 -13.92
N LEU A 284 8.13 6.31 -14.31
CA LEU A 284 9.36 6.92 -13.79
C LEU A 284 10.20 7.46 -14.95
N TYR A 285 10.63 8.72 -14.82
CA TYR A 285 11.49 9.39 -15.79
C TYR A 285 12.94 9.24 -15.34
N ILE A 286 13.72 8.52 -16.13
CA ILE A 286 15.09 8.13 -15.82
C ILE A 286 16.06 9.02 -16.60
N SER A 287 16.98 9.64 -15.86
CA SER A 287 18.09 10.40 -16.42
C SER A 287 19.40 9.85 -15.89
N SER A 288 20.34 9.58 -16.80
CA SER A 288 21.67 9.12 -16.41
C SER A 288 22.73 9.55 -17.43
N SER A 289 23.88 9.99 -16.92
CA SER A 289 25.08 10.28 -17.73
C SER A 289 26.00 9.07 -17.89
N LYS A 290 25.70 7.95 -17.23
CA LYS A 290 26.47 6.69 -17.27
C LYS A 290 25.54 5.54 -17.62
N PRO A 291 26.07 4.40 -18.12
CA PRO A 291 25.29 3.18 -18.21
C PRO A 291 24.70 2.82 -16.84
N PHE A 292 23.46 2.36 -16.82
CA PHE A 292 22.71 2.13 -15.59
C PHE A 292 21.82 0.88 -15.67
N GLN A 293 21.37 0.45 -14.50
CA GLN A 293 20.42 -0.65 -14.32
C GLN A 293 19.31 -0.21 -13.37
N ILE A 294 18.10 -0.70 -13.61
CA ILE A 294 16.94 -0.51 -12.73
C ILE A 294 16.74 -1.77 -11.89
N LEU A 295 16.46 -1.58 -10.61
CA LEU A 295 16.22 -2.66 -9.66
C LEU A 295 14.84 -2.46 -9.05
N VAL A 296 13.98 -3.46 -9.16
CA VAL A 296 12.65 -3.47 -8.53
C VAL A 296 12.70 -4.39 -7.33
N LYS A 297 12.53 -3.81 -6.13
CA LYS A 297 12.70 -4.51 -4.87
C LYS A 297 11.40 -4.57 -4.08
N GLY A 298 10.94 -5.77 -3.80
CA GLY A 298 9.93 -6.08 -2.79
C GLY A 298 10.61 -6.23 -1.42
N THR A 299 9.93 -5.83 -0.36
CA THR A 299 10.39 -6.05 1.02
C THR A 299 9.24 -6.60 1.84
N VAL A 300 9.49 -7.73 2.49
CA VAL A 300 8.52 -8.48 3.27
C VAL A 300 8.12 -7.69 4.52
N GLY A 301 6.80 -7.69 4.76
CA GLY A 301 6.19 -7.14 5.96
C GLY A 301 6.21 -8.11 7.13
N ASP A 302 5.45 -7.81 8.17
CA ASP A 302 5.47 -8.58 9.41
C ASP A 302 4.31 -9.60 9.48
N GLY A 303 4.03 -10.25 8.34
CA GLY A 303 2.97 -11.25 8.19
C GLY A 303 2.83 -11.80 6.76
N PHE A 304 1.96 -12.80 6.62
CA PHE A 304 1.78 -13.59 5.38
C PHE A 304 0.73 -12.99 4.43
N THR A 305 0.03 -11.92 4.82
CA THR A 305 -0.94 -11.22 3.95
C THR A 305 -0.31 -10.03 3.24
N GLY A 306 0.97 -10.17 2.85
CA GLY A 306 1.82 -9.11 2.35
C GLY A 306 2.19 -9.20 0.87
N ASP A 307 1.38 -9.92 0.08
CA ASP A 307 1.66 -10.19 -1.33
C ASP A 307 1.76 -8.89 -2.15
N ILE A 308 2.79 -8.84 -3.00
CA ILE A 308 3.02 -7.75 -3.96
C ILE A 308 3.11 -8.37 -5.35
N GLY A 309 2.30 -7.87 -6.29
CA GLY A 309 2.34 -8.25 -7.70
C GLY A 309 3.06 -7.21 -8.57
N LEU A 310 3.72 -7.67 -9.62
CA LEU A 310 4.34 -6.88 -10.69
C LEU A 310 3.96 -7.46 -12.04
N ASP A 311 3.59 -6.59 -12.96
CA ASP A 311 3.21 -6.99 -14.33
C ASP A 311 3.47 -5.85 -15.33
N ASP A 312 3.41 -6.16 -16.61
CA ASP A 312 3.48 -5.22 -17.74
C ASP A 312 4.56 -4.15 -17.59
N ILE A 313 5.80 -4.62 -17.59
CA ILE A 313 6.97 -3.78 -17.51
C ILE A 313 7.38 -3.31 -18.90
N SER A 314 7.59 -2.02 -19.09
CA SER A 314 8.03 -1.47 -20.36
C SER A 314 8.96 -0.26 -20.23
N PHE A 315 9.81 -0.10 -21.23
CA PHE A 315 10.73 1.02 -21.38
C PHE A 315 10.48 1.77 -22.69
N LEU A 316 10.37 3.09 -22.60
CA LEU A 316 10.23 3.98 -23.75
C LEU A 316 11.46 4.90 -23.84
N ASP A 317 11.97 5.12 -25.05
CA ASP A 317 13.17 5.95 -25.31
C ASP A 317 14.47 5.50 -24.61
N CYS A 318 14.53 4.24 -24.17
CA CYS A 318 15.72 3.63 -23.58
C CYS A 318 16.49 2.80 -24.63
N THR A 319 17.82 2.73 -24.51
CA THR A 319 18.65 1.91 -25.40
C THR A 319 19.51 0.96 -24.59
N LEU A 320 19.57 -0.30 -25.02
CA LEU A 320 20.28 -1.36 -24.32
C LEU A 320 21.80 -1.17 -24.38
N TYR A 321 22.47 -1.50 -23.28
CA TYR A 321 23.92 -1.49 -23.15
C TYR A 321 24.45 -2.92 -23.05
N ASN A 322 25.32 -3.30 -23.97
CA ASN A 322 25.88 -4.66 -24.05
C ASN A 322 27.20 -4.84 -23.27
N GLY A 323 27.59 -3.86 -22.44
CA GLY A 323 28.77 -3.94 -21.58
C GLY A 323 28.40 -4.25 -20.13
N ASN A 324 29.39 -4.23 -19.24
CA ASN A 324 29.16 -4.46 -17.81
C ASN A 324 29.25 -3.14 -17.03
N LEU A 325 28.49 -3.02 -15.95
CA LEU A 325 28.68 -1.91 -15.02
C LEU A 325 30.03 -2.03 -14.31
N PRO A 326 30.70 -0.91 -13.99
CA PRO A 326 31.91 -0.93 -13.18
C PRO A 326 31.63 -1.57 -11.82
N THR A 327 32.63 -2.29 -11.30
CA THR A 327 32.59 -2.91 -9.96
C THR A 327 33.63 -2.25 -9.08
N ILE A 328 33.25 -1.81 -7.88
CA ILE A 328 34.21 -1.30 -6.91
C ILE A 328 34.87 -2.51 -6.25
N SER A 329 36.13 -2.76 -6.57
CA SER A 329 36.92 -3.79 -5.88
C SER A 329 37.40 -3.24 -4.55
N THR A 330 36.87 -3.76 -3.43
CA THR A 330 37.47 -3.58 -2.11
C THR A 330 38.76 -4.39 -2.03
N THR A 331 39.88 -3.79 -2.45
CA THR A 331 41.20 -4.33 -2.09
C THR A 331 41.37 -4.23 -0.59
N THR A 332 41.22 -5.36 0.10
CA THR A 332 41.72 -5.59 1.45
C THR A 332 43.24 -5.44 1.46
N SER A 333 43.73 -4.25 1.76
CA SER A 333 45.10 -4.03 2.24
C SER A 333 45.06 -3.99 3.77
N GLY A 334 45.71 -4.98 4.39
CA GLY A 334 45.80 -5.11 5.85
C GLY A 334 46.77 -4.13 6.52
N THR A 335 46.44 -3.82 7.78
CA THR A 335 47.34 -3.52 8.94
C THR A 335 48.20 -2.25 8.83
N SER A 336 47.98 -1.17 9.58
CA SER A 336 48.17 -0.95 11.04
C SER A 336 47.81 0.54 11.30
N VAL A 337 47.24 1.03 12.41
CA VAL A 337 47.70 1.16 13.81
C VAL A 337 46.49 1.79 14.57
N PRO A 338 46.27 1.54 15.88
CA PRO A 338 45.23 2.23 16.64
C PRO A 338 45.66 3.66 16.97
N ALA A 339 44.96 4.64 16.41
CA ALA A 339 45.07 6.03 16.86
C ALA A 339 44.04 6.29 17.97
N THR A 340 44.56 6.51 19.16
CA THR A 340 43.84 6.95 20.36
C THR A 340 43.42 8.43 20.27
N LEU A 341 42.10 8.67 20.41
CA LEU A 341 41.40 9.84 21.02
C LEU A 341 41.47 11.22 20.30
N PRO A 342 40.56 12.18 20.60
CA PRO A 342 39.08 12.11 20.65
C PRO A 342 38.40 13.38 20.02
N MET A 343 37.08 13.46 20.21
CA MET A 343 36.22 14.68 20.26
C MET A 343 35.37 14.99 19.01
N ASN A 344 34.22 14.31 18.98
CA ASN A 344 32.87 14.81 18.67
C ASN A 344 32.73 15.76 17.47
N ASN A 345 32.37 15.19 16.32
CA ASN A 345 31.40 15.85 15.44
C ASN A 345 30.67 14.77 14.63
N CYS A 346 29.56 14.28 15.17
CA CYS A 346 28.61 13.49 14.37
C CYS A 346 28.07 14.38 13.24
N THR A 347 27.73 13.78 12.10
CA THR A 347 27.16 14.53 10.98
C THR A 347 25.74 15.04 11.30
N GLU A 348 25.20 15.99 10.51
CA GLU A 348 23.84 16.54 10.72
C GLU A 348 22.71 15.49 10.73
N LYS A 349 22.99 14.26 10.30
CA LYS A 349 22.05 13.12 10.25
C LYS A 349 22.25 12.10 11.36
N GLU A 350 23.12 12.39 12.32
CA GLU A 350 23.52 11.46 13.38
C GLU A 350 23.30 12.08 14.77
N PHE A 351 22.87 11.24 15.72
CA PHE A 351 22.68 11.59 17.12
C PHE A 351 23.88 11.11 17.95
N VAL A 352 24.34 11.96 18.89
CA VAL A 352 25.48 11.69 19.76
C VAL A 352 25.00 11.07 21.07
N CYS A 353 25.42 9.84 21.38
CA CYS A 353 25.19 9.23 22.69
C CYS A 353 25.91 10.00 23.80
N ARG A 354 25.21 10.34 24.89
CA ARG A 354 25.66 11.31 25.90
C ARG A 354 26.91 10.86 26.67
N ALA A 355 27.01 9.58 27.03
CA ALA A 355 28.10 9.03 27.83
C ALA A 355 29.28 8.52 26.99
N SER A 356 29.00 7.87 25.85
CA SER A 356 30.03 7.23 25.03
C SER A 356 30.58 8.12 23.90
N GLY A 357 29.83 9.17 23.50
CA GLY A 357 30.17 10.01 22.35
C GLY A 357 30.04 9.29 21.00
N HIS A 358 29.47 8.08 20.98
CA HIS A 358 29.21 7.32 19.76
C HIS A 358 28.07 7.95 18.95
N CYS A 359 28.16 7.89 17.62
CA CYS A 359 27.15 8.42 16.71
C CYS A 359 26.21 7.31 16.26
N ILE A 360 24.91 7.46 16.49
CA ILE A 360 23.85 6.64 15.90
C ILE A 360 23.12 7.44 14.82
N GLN A 361 22.37 6.81 13.92
CA GLN A 361 21.60 7.54 12.91
C GLN A 361 20.41 8.27 13.57
N MET A 362 19.98 9.42 13.05
CA MET A 362 18.81 10.13 13.60
C MET A 362 17.52 9.29 13.56
N ILE A 363 17.42 8.29 12.66
CA ILE A 363 16.30 7.36 12.61
C ILE A 363 16.24 6.40 13.81
N GLN A 364 17.35 6.24 14.53
CA GLN A 364 17.51 5.39 15.72
C GLN A 364 17.25 6.16 17.02
N LYS A 365 16.88 7.46 16.91
CA LYS A 365 16.52 8.26 18.07
C LYS A 365 15.00 8.25 18.22
N CYS A 366 14.49 7.93 19.40
CA CYS A 366 13.05 7.78 19.64
C CYS A 366 12.43 6.67 18.76
N ASP A 367 13.04 5.48 18.76
CA ASP A 367 12.55 4.30 18.03
C ASP A 367 12.16 3.13 18.95
N PHE A 368 12.08 3.38 20.27
CA PHE A 368 11.79 2.41 21.32
C PHE A 368 12.86 1.32 21.48
N ARG A 369 14.05 1.48 20.90
CA ARG A 369 15.19 0.59 21.10
C ARG A 369 16.38 1.37 21.65
N PRO A 370 17.00 0.92 22.75
CA PRO A 370 18.21 1.55 23.25
C PRO A 370 19.40 1.17 22.35
N ASP A 371 19.74 2.06 21.42
CA ASP A 371 20.91 1.96 20.55
C ASP A 371 22.13 2.64 21.18
N CYS A 372 21.92 3.62 22.04
CA CYS A 372 22.97 4.12 22.93
C CYS A 372 23.12 3.25 24.19
N SER A 373 24.36 2.95 24.56
CA SER A 373 24.67 2.17 25.78
C SER A 373 24.19 2.82 27.09
N ASP A 374 23.92 4.12 27.06
CA ASP A 374 23.41 4.92 28.17
C ASP A 374 21.93 5.32 28.00
N MET A 375 21.23 4.77 26.99
CA MET A 375 19.82 5.06 26.66
C MET A 375 19.55 6.55 26.41
N SER A 376 20.58 7.31 26.03
CA SER A 376 20.46 8.75 25.85
C SER A 376 19.61 9.14 24.63
N ASP A 377 19.55 8.25 23.65
CA ASP A 377 18.70 8.27 22.46
C ASP A 377 17.20 8.21 22.79
N GLU A 378 16.82 7.41 23.79
CA GLU A 378 15.41 7.23 24.19
C GLU A 378 15.00 8.11 25.39
N SER A 379 15.96 8.74 26.08
CA SER A 379 15.71 9.48 27.33
C SER A 379 14.84 10.75 27.22
N ALA A 380 14.69 11.31 26.02
CA ALA A 380 13.90 12.52 25.76
C ALA A 380 12.71 12.26 24.81
N CYS A 381 12.32 10.99 24.69
CA CYS A 381 11.26 10.49 23.81
C CYS A 381 10.00 10.16 24.61
N VAL A 382 8.91 9.84 23.91
CA VAL A 382 7.73 9.26 24.56
C VAL A 382 8.06 7.85 25.06
N MET A 383 7.58 7.49 26.25
CA MET A 383 7.82 6.16 26.81
C MET A 383 6.98 5.09 26.10
N GLU A 384 7.51 3.87 26.00
CA GLU A 384 6.80 2.71 25.41
C GLU A 384 5.50 2.38 26.14
N VAL A 385 5.49 2.52 27.47
CA VAL A 385 4.32 2.32 28.33
C VAL A 385 4.13 3.55 29.20
N CYS A 386 2.91 4.09 29.18
CA CYS A 386 2.51 5.20 30.05
C CYS A 386 1.23 4.85 30.81
N ASN A 387 1.34 4.81 32.14
CA ASN A 387 0.22 4.59 33.05
C ASN A 387 -0.04 5.80 33.97
N PHE A 388 0.70 6.90 33.80
CA PHE A 388 0.56 8.16 34.56
C PHE A 388 0.78 8.10 36.08
N GLU A 389 1.09 6.93 36.65
CA GLU A 389 1.17 6.69 38.10
C GLU A 389 2.27 7.50 38.81
N ASP A 390 3.37 7.81 38.11
CA ASP A 390 4.49 8.58 38.65
C ASP A 390 4.28 10.11 38.59
N ASN A 391 3.04 10.57 38.43
CA ASN A 391 2.69 11.98 38.21
C ASN A 391 3.47 12.60 37.03
N ASN A 392 3.70 11.79 35.99
CA ASN A 392 4.44 12.14 34.78
C ASN A 392 3.58 11.86 33.55
N GLN A 393 3.67 12.73 32.54
CA GLN A 393 3.00 12.58 31.25
C GLN A 393 3.78 11.67 30.29
N CYS A 394 4.81 10.95 30.75
CA CYS A 394 5.58 9.96 29.98
C CYS A 394 6.15 10.49 28.65
N GLY A 395 6.52 11.77 28.62
CA GLY A 395 7.02 12.45 27.42
C GLY A 395 5.94 13.07 26.53
N TRP A 396 4.66 12.86 26.81
CA TRP A 396 3.58 13.61 26.15
C TRP A 396 3.59 15.07 26.58
N TYR A 397 3.24 15.96 25.66
CA TYR A 397 3.16 17.40 25.90
C TYR A 397 1.93 18.02 25.23
N GLN A 398 1.48 19.15 25.76
CA GLN A 398 0.40 19.93 25.18
C GLN A 398 1.00 21.01 24.26
N PRO A 399 0.68 21.02 22.95
CA PRO A 399 1.20 22.02 22.02
C PRO A 399 0.80 23.44 22.45
N ALA A 400 1.78 24.35 22.59
CA ALA A 400 1.50 25.76 22.90
C ALA A 400 0.93 26.49 21.66
N LEU A 401 -0.03 27.38 21.89
CA LEU A 401 -0.62 28.26 20.88
C LEU A 401 0.39 29.33 20.43
N GLU A 402 1.33 29.00 19.55
CA GLU A 402 2.10 30.00 18.79
C GLU A 402 2.26 29.66 17.30
N GLN A 403 1.60 30.48 16.49
CA GLN A 403 1.92 30.90 15.12
C GLN A 403 1.94 29.86 13.98
N MET A 404 0.77 29.29 13.66
CA MET A 404 0.42 28.99 12.26
C MET A 404 -0.08 30.26 11.56
N SER A 405 0.83 31.15 11.18
CA SER A 405 0.52 32.24 10.24
C SER A 405 0.41 31.65 8.83
N GLY A 406 -0.81 31.31 8.44
CA GLY A 406 -1.12 30.65 7.16
C GLY A 406 -2.59 30.69 6.80
N ASN A 407 -3.24 31.85 6.97
CA ASN A 407 -4.43 32.30 6.25
C ASN A 407 -5.61 31.31 6.11
N TYR A 408 -6.20 30.84 7.21
CA TYR A 408 -7.62 30.45 7.29
C TYR A 408 -8.15 30.73 8.71
N SER A 409 -9.45 31.03 8.79
CA SER A 409 -10.21 31.54 9.94
C SER A 409 -9.75 31.10 11.34
N ILE A 410 -9.69 32.05 12.28
CA ILE A 410 -9.49 31.82 13.72
C ILE A 410 -10.69 31.03 14.26
N HIS A 411 -10.55 29.71 14.33
CA HIS A 411 -11.23 28.91 15.35
C HIS A 411 -10.21 28.67 16.46
N THR A 412 -10.62 28.99 17.69
CA THR A 412 -9.84 28.80 18.92
C THR A 412 -9.59 27.31 19.16
N THR A 413 -8.48 26.80 18.62
CA THR A 413 -7.99 25.44 18.88
C THR A 413 -7.27 25.40 20.25
N ASN A 414 -7.40 24.31 21.01
CA ASN A 414 -6.75 24.11 22.31
C ASN A 414 -7.19 25.02 23.46
N VAL A 415 -8.51 25.17 23.65
CA VAL A 415 -9.08 25.89 24.80
C VAL A 415 -9.11 25.03 26.07
N PHE A 416 -9.31 23.72 25.92
CA PHE A 416 -9.28 22.79 27.04
C PHE A 416 -7.85 22.31 27.31
N LYS A 417 -7.60 21.79 28.51
CA LYS A 417 -6.31 21.23 28.91
C LYS A 417 -6.47 19.78 29.35
N TRP A 418 -5.45 19.00 29.05
CA TRP A 418 -5.29 17.67 29.62
C TRP A 418 -4.67 17.80 31.01
N GLU A 419 -5.29 17.19 32.01
CA GLU A 419 -4.83 17.23 33.40
C GLU A 419 -4.76 15.81 33.96
N LEU A 420 -3.91 15.63 34.97
CA LEU A 420 -3.79 14.36 35.69
C LEU A 420 -4.88 14.30 36.75
N GLY A 421 -5.70 13.24 36.67
CA GLY A 421 -6.82 12.97 37.55
C GLY A 421 -6.61 11.73 38.40
N ARG A 422 -7.28 11.69 39.56
CA ARG A 422 -7.25 10.56 40.50
C ARG A 422 -8.62 10.37 41.17
N GLY A 423 -9.16 9.16 41.04
CA GLY A 423 -10.49 8.80 41.55
C GLY A 423 -11.62 9.70 41.00
N ALA A 424 -12.77 9.70 41.70
CA ALA A 424 -13.98 10.42 41.28
C ALA A 424 -14.05 11.90 41.73
N ASN A 425 -13.15 12.33 42.63
CA ASN A 425 -13.27 13.59 43.37
C ASN A 425 -12.33 14.68 42.84
N LEU A 426 -12.43 15.01 41.55
CA LEU A 426 -11.63 16.08 40.97
C LEU A 426 -12.24 17.47 41.22
N TYR A 427 -13.59 17.60 41.22
CA TYR A 427 -14.31 18.83 41.59
C TYR A 427 -15.74 18.54 42.12
N PRO A 428 -16.31 19.38 43.01
CA PRO A 428 -17.68 19.19 43.50
C PRO A 428 -18.71 19.28 42.37
N GLY A 429 -19.42 18.19 42.08
CA GLY A 429 -20.43 18.11 41.01
C GLY A 429 -20.04 17.27 39.78
N GLN A 430 -18.77 16.88 39.66
CA GLN A 430 -18.28 16.02 38.56
C GLN A 430 -18.16 14.52 38.93
N GLU A 431 -18.46 14.18 40.19
CA GLU A 431 -18.34 12.84 40.77
C GLU A 431 -19.07 11.72 40.00
N LYS A 432 -20.10 12.07 39.22
CA LYS A 432 -20.88 11.11 38.41
C LYS A 432 -20.34 10.88 37.00
N HIS A 433 -19.41 11.71 36.53
CA HIS A 433 -18.92 11.70 35.15
C HIS A 433 -17.46 11.25 35.04
N CYS A 434 -16.67 11.36 36.12
CA CYS A 434 -15.30 10.87 36.18
C CYS A 434 -15.24 9.34 36.40
N PRO A 435 -14.18 8.65 35.92
CA PRO A 435 -13.90 7.27 36.31
C PRO A 435 -13.72 7.14 37.82
N LEU A 436 -14.38 6.16 38.44
CA LEU A 436 -14.25 5.89 39.89
C LEU A 436 -12.88 5.30 40.23
N VAL A 437 -12.32 4.48 39.34
CA VAL A 437 -11.04 3.81 39.51
C VAL A 437 -10.22 3.92 38.23
N ASP A 438 -8.89 3.99 38.38
CA ASP A 438 -7.96 3.88 37.25
C ASP A 438 -7.95 2.45 36.69
N HIS A 439 -7.73 2.32 35.38
CA HIS A 439 -7.68 1.04 34.70
C HIS A 439 -6.44 0.21 35.09
N THR A 440 -5.27 0.84 35.25
CA THR A 440 -4.00 0.14 35.50
C THR A 440 -3.96 -0.51 36.87
N THR A 441 -4.37 0.22 37.91
CA THR A 441 -4.33 -0.24 39.31
C THR A 441 -5.67 -0.82 39.76
N CYS A 442 -6.77 -0.54 39.07
CA CYS A 442 -8.13 -0.84 39.52
C CYS A 442 -8.46 -0.24 40.90
N THR A 443 -7.81 0.87 41.27
CA THR A 443 -8.01 1.57 42.54
C THR A 443 -8.38 3.03 42.32
N GLU A 444 -8.97 3.66 43.36
CA GLU A 444 -9.21 5.11 43.38
C GLU A 444 -7.90 5.90 43.56
N GLU A 445 -6.79 5.21 43.84
CA GLU A 445 -5.48 5.81 44.05
C GLU A 445 -4.67 6.00 42.77
N GLY A 446 -5.06 5.32 41.68
CA GLY A 446 -4.36 5.38 40.41
C GLY A 446 -4.64 6.66 39.62
N TRP A 447 -3.71 6.97 38.73
CA TRP A 447 -3.69 8.21 37.95
C TRP A 447 -4.11 7.97 36.51
N TYR A 448 -4.91 8.89 35.98
CA TYR A 448 -5.31 8.90 34.57
C TYR A 448 -5.26 10.32 34.01
N LEU A 449 -5.24 10.43 32.69
CA LEU A 449 -5.31 11.72 32.02
C LEU A 449 -6.77 12.05 31.66
N PHE A 450 -7.22 13.28 31.95
CA PHE A 450 -8.58 13.73 31.64
C PHE A 450 -8.61 15.13 31.05
N ALA A 451 -9.68 15.45 30.33
CA ALA A 451 -9.97 16.80 29.85
C ALA A 451 -11.44 17.13 30.15
N ASP A 452 -11.69 18.30 30.75
CA ASP A 452 -13.02 18.75 31.12
C ASP A 452 -13.60 19.72 30.07
N SER A 453 -14.76 19.37 29.52
CA SER A 453 -15.47 20.16 28.49
C SER A 453 -16.51 21.13 29.06
N SER A 454 -16.68 21.23 30.38
CA SER A 454 -17.80 21.94 31.03
C SER A 454 -17.89 23.45 30.71
N ASN A 455 -16.80 24.08 30.28
CA ASN A 455 -16.69 25.53 30.06
C ASN A 455 -16.40 25.95 28.61
N GLY A 456 -16.54 25.06 27.63
CA GLY A 456 -16.22 25.39 26.23
C GLY A 456 -17.41 25.44 25.29
N GLU A 457 -17.15 25.95 24.08
CA GLU A 457 -18.11 26.08 23.00
C GLU A 457 -17.88 24.99 21.93
N PHE A 458 -18.85 24.83 21.03
CA PHE A 458 -18.73 23.91 19.91
C PHE A 458 -17.51 24.25 19.04
N GLY A 459 -16.62 23.26 18.85
CA GLY A 459 -15.39 23.40 18.07
C GLY A 459 -14.12 23.68 18.88
N HIS A 460 -14.21 23.82 20.21
CA HIS A 460 -13.02 23.83 21.06
C HIS A 460 -12.40 22.44 21.19
N THR A 461 -11.08 22.36 21.12
CA THR A 461 -10.30 21.12 21.21
C THR A 461 -9.37 21.11 22.43
N ALA A 462 -8.84 19.94 22.77
CA ALA A 462 -7.74 19.73 23.70
C ALA A 462 -6.78 18.72 23.05
N ASP A 463 -5.66 19.19 22.52
CA ASP A 463 -4.67 18.33 21.88
C ASP A 463 -3.58 17.92 22.89
N ILE A 464 -3.13 16.67 22.78
CA ILE A 464 -1.90 16.20 23.41
C ILE A 464 -1.07 15.47 22.36
N ALA A 465 0.24 15.70 22.37
CA ALA A 465 1.15 15.20 21.36
C ALA A 465 2.38 14.54 21.99
N THR A 466 3.04 13.69 21.23
CA THR A 466 4.36 13.16 21.57
C THR A 466 5.46 13.94 20.85
N PRO A 467 6.71 13.92 21.33
CA PRO A 467 7.87 14.24 20.53
C PRO A 467 7.89 13.38 19.25
N VAL A 468 8.65 13.83 18.25
CA VAL A 468 8.77 13.10 16.98
C VAL A 468 9.33 11.71 17.24
N ILE A 469 8.56 10.68 16.86
CA ILE A 469 8.98 9.29 16.86
C ILE A 469 9.62 9.02 15.50
N SER A 470 10.93 8.78 15.45
CA SER A 470 11.70 8.81 14.19
C SER A 470 11.46 7.58 13.31
N LEU A 471 11.30 6.42 13.94
CA LEU A 471 11.00 5.17 13.26
C LEU A 471 10.11 4.30 14.14
N THR A 472 9.02 3.78 13.57
CA THR A 472 8.16 2.81 14.26
C THR A 472 8.10 1.52 13.45
N GLY A 473 7.98 0.39 14.16
CA GLY A 473 7.73 -0.90 13.51
C GLY A 473 6.35 -0.93 12.84
N PRO A 474 6.12 -1.77 11.81
CA PRO A 474 4.83 -1.88 11.13
C PRO A 474 3.70 -2.45 12.02
N LYS A 475 4.03 -3.05 13.17
CA LYS A 475 3.10 -3.47 14.24
C LYS A 475 2.94 -2.42 15.34
N CYS A 476 3.53 -1.24 15.22
CA CYS A 476 3.36 -0.16 16.17
C CYS A 476 1.88 0.19 16.27
N LYS A 477 1.30 -0.06 17.44
CA LYS A 477 -0.07 0.25 17.76
C LYS A 477 -0.05 1.03 19.05
N ILE A 478 -0.73 2.16 19.05
CA ILE A 478 -1.11 2.81 20.30
C ILE A 478 -2.32 2.06 20.84
N MET A 479 -2.20 1.51 22.05
CA MET A 479 -3.30 0.91 22.78
C MET A 479 -3.56 1.76 24.00
N PHE A 480 -4.79 2.24 24.15
CA PHE A 480 -5.19 3.03 25.30
C PHE A 480 -6.62 2.69 25.68
N TRP A 481 -6.93 2.91 26.95
CA TRP A 481 -8.28 2.78 27.50
C TRP A 481 -8.86 4.18 27.62
N ASN A 482 -10.10 4.36 27.19
CA ASN A 482 -10.79 5.65 27.31
C ASN A 482 -12.11 5.49 28.06
N HIS A 483 -12.54 6.58 28.67
CA HIS A 483 -13.82 6.69 29.34
C HIS A 483 -14.43 8.06 29.00
N MET A 484 -15.58 8.06 28.32
CA MET A 484 -16.29 9.27 27.92
C MET A 484 -17.70 9.23 28.53
N ASN A 485 -18.02 10.20 29.38
CA ASN A 485 -19.33 10.31 30.02
C ASN A 485 -19.74 11.79 30.18
N GLY A 486 -20.94 12.16 29.72
CA GLY A 486 -21.46 13.52 29.74
C GLY A 486 -22.45 13.80 28.61
N SER A 487 -23.30 14.82 28.76
CA SER A 487 -24.34 15.17 27.76
C SER A 487 -23.80 15.98 26.57
N THR A 488 -22.64 16.61 26.72
CA THR A 488 -22.01 17.49 25.72
C THR A 488 -20.64 16.98 25.26
N ILE A 489 -20.37 15.68 25.47
CA ILE A 489 -19.06 15.11 25.16
C ILE A 489 -18.89 14.95 23.63
N GLY A 490 -17.76 15.44 23.11
CA GLY A 490 -17.43 15.44 21.68
C GLY A 490 -16.92 14.09 21.17
N SER A 491 -16.02 14.10 20.17
CA SER A 491 -15.25 12.93 19.73
C SER A 491 -13.85 12.92 20.35
N LEU A 492 -13.28 11.73 20.55
CA LEU A 492 -11.86 11.53 20.82
C LEU A 492 -11.23 10.90 19.58
N GLU A 493 -10.24 11.59 19.01
CA GLU A 493 -9.56 11.21 17.77
C GLU A 493 -8.04 11.15 18.03
N VAL A 494 -7.36 10.20 17.39
CA VAL A 494 -5.91 9.96 17.50
C VAL A 494 -5.25 10.08 16.14
#